data_AF-A0AAV2CYI4-F1
#
_entry.id   AF-A0AAV2CYI4-F1
#
_cell.length_a   1.000
_cell.length_b   1.000
_cell.length_c   1.000
_cell.angle_alpha   90.00
_cell.angle_beta   90.00
_cell.angle_gamma   90.00
#
_symmetry.space_group_name_H-M   'P 1'
#
loop_
_entity.id
_entity.type
_entity.pdbx_description
1 polymer ?
#
loop_
_entity_poly.entity_id
_entity_poly.type
_entity_poly.pdbx_seq_one_letter_code
_entity_poly.pdbx_strand_id
1 'polypeptide(L)'
;MFAYSMREKTHAHRNYADDVPEEVKQRRLTELIEIFRESTGQCYDSQIGSIQLVLVEGPNKRAPETELMGKSDRGHRVSFVTVPVPNRTAEDAADQQQQRNPVVGDYVEVRILRSSRASLYGEALAITKLSLFYSNTVENEAVACAV
;
A
#
# COMPACT_ATOMS: atom_id res chain seq x y z
N MET A 1 12.47 11.64 5.33
CA MET A 1 13.84 12.19 5.39
C MET A 1 13.89 13.20 6.54
N PHE A 2 15.05 13.39 7.18
CA PHE A 2 15.17 14.27 8.36
C PHE A 2 16.44 15.13 8.25
N ALA A 3 16.37 16.38 8.70
CA ALA A 3 17.55 17.24 8.84
C ALA A 3 18.39 16.78 10.05
N TYR A 4 19.70 17.01 9.97
CA TYR A 4 20.60 16.74 11.08
C TYR A 4 20.31 17.67 12.27
N SER A 5 20.25 17.08 13.46
CA SER A 5 20.15 17.79 14.72
C SER A 5 21.19 17.23 15.69
N MET A 6 21.89 18.10 16.42
CA MET A 6 22.77 17.67 17.50
C MET A 6 21.98 16.91 18.57
N ARG A 7 22.50 15.75 18.95
CA ARG A 7 21.97 14.93 20.04
C ARG A 7 23.11 14.49 20.93
N GLU A 8 22.95 14.74 22.22
CA GLU A 8 23.92 14.31 23.22
C GLU A 8 24.21 12.81 23.11
N LYS A 9 25.40 12.41 23.57
CA LYS A 9 25.86 11.01 23.61
C LYS A 9 25.99 10.33 22.24
N THR A 10 25.86 11.05 21.13
CA THR A 10 26.20 10.53 19.79
C THR A 10 27.67 10.73 19.47
N HIS A 11 28.24 9.90 18.59
CA HIS A 11 29.62 10.09 18.09
C HIS A 11 29.77 11.43 17.38
N ALA A 12 28.74 11.84 16.62
CA ALA A 12 28.75 13.10 15.89
C ALA A 12 28.82 14.30 16.84
N HIS A 13 28.05 14.28 17.94
CA HIS A 13 28.11 15.32 18.96
C HIS A 13 29.50 15.45 19.63
N ARG A 14 30.24 14.35 19.75
CA ARG A 14 31.56 14.35 20.40
C ARG A 14 32.69 14.81 19.48
N ASN A 15 32.59 14.53 18.18
CA ASN A 15 33.72 14.63 17.26
C ASN A 15 33.50 15.63 16.12
N TYR A 16 32.28 16.14 15.91
CA TYR A 16 31.96 17.06 14.82
C TYR A 16 31.24 18.30 15.35
N ALA A 17 31.57 19.44 14.77
CA ALA A 17 30.81 20.68 14.94
C ALA A 17 29.69 20.74 13.89
N ASP A 18 28.53 21.24 14.29
CA ASP A 18 27.42 21.49 13.37
C ASP A 18 27.57 22.89 12.76
N ASP A 19 28.23 22.96 11.61
CA ASP A 19 28.62 24.19 10.92
C ASP A 19 27.62 24.63 9.84
N VAL A 20 26.52 23.90 9.67
CA VAL A 20 25.49 24.20 8.68
C VAL A 20 24.32 24.96 9.33
N PRO A 21 23.99 26.18 8.87
CA PRO A 21 22.83 26.91 9.37
C PRO A 21 21.51 26.16 9.17
N GLU A 22 20.57 26.34 10.09
CA GLU A 22 19.27 25.65 10.07
C GLU A 22 18.48 25.90 8.78
N GLU A 23 18.49 27.15 8.27
CA GLU A 23 17.82 27.51 7.02
C GLU A 23 18.35 26.71 5.82
N VAL A 24 19.66 26.47 5.77
CA VAL A 24 20.29 25.68 4.70
C VAL A 24 19.89 24.22 4.82
N LYS A 25 19.82 23.66 6.03
CA LYS A 25 19.36 22.29 6.27
C LYS A 25 17.92 22.09 5.84
N GLN A 26 17.03 23.00 6.23
CA GLN A 26 15.61 22.93 5.89
C GLN A 26 15.36 23.08 4.38
N ARG A 27 16.08 24.00 3.72
CA ARG A 27 16.04 24.15 2.26
C ARG A 27 16.45 22.85 1.56
N ARG A 28 17.62 22.29 1.90
CA ARG A 28 18.10 21.02 1.33
C ARG A 28 17.16 19.85 1.61
N LEU A 29 16.63 19.77 2.83
CA LEU A 29 15.66 18.74 3.19
C LEU A 29 14.39 18.84 2.33
N THR A 30 13.90 20.05 2.09
CA THR A 30 12.73 20.30 1.25
C THR A 30 13.01 19.87 -0.20
N GLU A 31 14.13 20.32 -0.78
CA GLU A 31 14.58 19.92 -2.13
C GLU A 31 14.65 18.39 -2.26
N LEU A 32 15.26 17.70 -1.30
CA LEU A 32 15.37 16.23 -1.31
C LEU A 32 14.02 15.53 -1.13
N ILE A 33 13.13 16.06 -0.29
CA ILE A 33 11.77 15.51 -0.11
C ILE A 33 10.97 15.64 -1.41
N GLU A 34 11.11 16.75 -2.14
CA GLU A 34 10.43 16.97 -3.42
C GLU A 34 10.89 15.97 -4.47
N ILE A 35 12.21 15.82 -4.66
CA ILE A 35 12.80 14.85 -5.60
C ILE A 35 12.36 13.42 -5.23
N PHE A 36 12.43 13.06 -3.95
CA PHE A 36 12.00 11.75 -3.48
C PHE A 36 10.52 11.50 -3.81
N ARG A 37 9.66 12.49 -3.56
CA ARG A 37 8.22 12.38 -3.80
C ARG A 37 7.86 12.23 -5.28
N GLU A 38 8.61 12.88 -6.16
CA GLU A 38 8.45 12.73 -7.61
C GLU A 38 8.76 11.28 -8.03
N SER A 39 9.93 10.77 -7.63
CA SER A 39 10.34 9.41 -7.96
C SER A 39 9.41 8.35 -7.35
N THR A 40 9.02 8.50 -6.09
CA THR A 40 8.05 7.57 -5.48
C THR A 40 6.68 7.68 -6.11
N GLY A 41 6.26 8.88 -6.53
CA GLY A 41 4.99 9.08 -7.24
C GLY A 41 4.91 8.18 -8.47
N GLN A 42 5.94 8.19 -9.32
CA GLN A 42 6.02 7.35 -10.51
C GLN A 42 5.93 5.85 -10.18
N CYS A 43 6.54 5.39 -9.08
CA CYS A 43 6.46 4.00 -8.63
C CYS A 43 5.06 3.60 -8.11
N TYR A 44 4.32 4.55 -7.53
CA TYR A 44 2.92 4.31 -7.16
C TYR A 44 2.01 4.34 -8.39
N ASP A 45 2.27 5.25 -9.33
CA ASP A 45 1.50 5.40 -10.57
C ASP A 45 1.64 4.17 -11.47
N SER A 46 2.82 3.53 -11.51
CA SER A 46 3.03 2.28 -12.26
C SER A 46 2.23 1.10 -11.72
N GLN A 47 1.68 1.19 -10.51
CA GLN A 47 0.82 0.16 -9.92
C GLN A 47 -0.66 0.32 -10.30
N ILE A 48 -1.05 1.43 -10.93
CA ILE A 48 -2.42 1.62 -11.43
C ILE A 48 -2.74 0.52 -12.45
N GLY A 49 -3.93 -0.07 -12.32
CA GLY A 49 -4.38 -1.19 -13.15
C GLY A 49 -3.97 -2.57 -12.64
N SER A 50 -2.98 -2.66 -11.73
CA SER A 50 -2.62 -3.93 -11.10
C SER A 50 -3.70 -4.40 -10.12
N ILE A 51 -3.84 -5.73 -10.02
CA ILE A 51 -4.60 -6.35 -8.94
C ILE A 51 -3.60 -6.74 -7.86
N GLN A 52 -3.83 -6.25 -6.64
CA GLN A 52 -2.97 -6.54 -5.51
C GLN A 52 -3.75 -7.22 -4.40
N LEU A 53 -3.09 -8.14 -3.71
CA LEU A 53 -3.61 -8.70 -2.48
C LEU A 53 -3.43 -7.70 -1.34
N VAL A 54 -4.51 -7.39 -0.64
CA VAL A 54 -4.53 -6.42 0.46
C VAL A 54 -5.06 -7.08 1.72
N LEU A 55 -4.30 -7.01 2.80
CA LEU A 55 -4.76 -7.39 4.13
C LEU A 55 -5.52 -6.23 4.77
N VAL A 56 -6.78 -6.45 5.15
CA VAL A 56 -7.62 -5.42 5.78
C VAL A 56 -7.19 -5.18 7.23
N GLU A 57 -6.79 -3.95 7.54
CA GLU A 57 -6.36 -3.55 8.89
C GLU A 57 -7.47 -2.82 9.66
N GLY A 58 -8.36 -2.10 8.97
CA GLY A 58 -9.43 -1.34 9.63
C GLY A 58 -10.13 -0.31 8.75
N PRO A 59 -11.06 0.47 9.32
CA PRO A 59 -11.72 1.57 8.61
C PRO A 59 -10.74 2.69 8.26
N ASN A 60 -10.97 3.38 7.14
CA ASN A 60 -10.21 4.56 6.77
C ASN A 60 -10.53 5.71 7.73
N LYS A 61 -9.51 6.30 8.36
CA LYS A 61 -9.65 7.45 9.27
C LYS A 61 -10.42 8.64 8.68
N ARG A 62 -10.37 8.83 7.36
CA ARG A 62 -11.06 9.93 6.67
C ARG A 62 -12.52 9.62 6.34
N ALA A 63 -12.86 8.34 6.20
CA ALA A 63 -14.14 7.87 5.72
C ALA A 63 -14.48 6.52 6.37
N PRO A 64 -14.70 6.51 7.71
CA PRO A 64 -14.75 5.26 8.46
C PRO A 64 -15.96 4.37 8.13
N GLU A 65 -17.06 4.99 7.69
CA GLU A 65 -18.31 4.29 7.35
C GLU A 65 -18.30 3.70 5.94
N THR A 66 -17.50 4.26 5.02
CA THR A 66 -17.59 3.94 3.59
C THR A 66 -16.33 3.31 3.00
N GLU A 67 -15.17 3.48 3.65
CA GLU A 67 -13.90 2.97 3.14
C GLU A 67 -13.17 2.13 4.19
N LEU A 68 -12.60 1.02 3.71
CA LEU A 68 -11.62 0.22 4.44
C LEU A 68 -10.21 0.56 3.99
N MET A 69 -9.27 0.22 4.86
CA MET A 69 -7.85 0.42 4.67
C MET A 69 -7.08 -0.85 5.03
N GLY A 70 -6.05 -1.12 4.25
CA GLY A 70 -5.19 -2.27 4.44
C GLY A 70 -3.79 -2.03 3.89
N LYS A 71 -2.99 -3.10 3.90
CA LYS A 71 -1.65 -3.11 3.30
C LYS A 71 -1.55 -4.15 2.22
N SER A 72 -0.90 -3.79 1.12
CA SER A 72 -0.45 -4.77 0.14
C SER A 72 0.77 -5.54 0.64
N ASP A 73 1.16 -6.58 -0.08
CA ASP A 73 2.34 -7.40 0.22
C ASP A 73 3.64 -6.58 0.29
N ARG A 74 3.72 -5.49 -0.50
CA ARG A 74 4.86 -4.55 -0.45
C ARG A 74 4.78 -3.54 0.71
N GLY A 75 3.80 -3.68 1.61
CA GLY A 75 3.55 -2.76 2.70
C GLY A 75 2.93 -1.43 2.26
N HIS A 76 2.51 -1.29 1.00
CA HIS A 76 1.84 -0.07 0.54
C HIS A 76 0.45 0.03 1.15
N ARG A 77 0.10 1.21 1.62
CA ARG A 77 -1.24 1.48 2.14
C ARG A 77 -2.24 1.53 0.98
N VAL A 78 -3.29 0.72 1.06
CA VAL A 78 -4.38 0.67 0.08
C VAL A 78 -5.70 1.00 0.77
N SER A 79 -6.47 1.91 0.19
CA SER A 79 -7.83 2.25 0.62
C SER A 79 -8.84 1.90 -0.46
N PHE A 80 -9.97 1.31 -0.07
CA PHE A 80 -11.01 0.91 -1.02
C PHE A 80 -12.39 1.02 -0.38
N VAL A 81 -13.43 1.15 -1.21
CA VAL A 81 -14.80 1.30 -0.75
C VAL A 81 -15.33 -0.01 -0.18
N THR A 82 -16.03 0.06 0.94
CA THR A 82 -16.69 -1.09 1.57
C THR A 82 -17.93 -1.47 0.75
N VAL A 83 -17.78 -2.47 -0.12
CA VAL A 83 -18.87 -3.05 -0.90
C VAL A 83 -18.94 -4.56 -0.69
N PRO A 84 -20.12 -5.18 -0.79
CA PRO A 84 -20.24 -6.63 -0.77
C PRO A 84 -19.48 -7.23 -1.94
N VAL A 85 -18.52 -8.11 -1.65
CA VAL A 85 -17.71 -8.80 -2.66
C VAL A 85 -17.83 -10.31 -2.50
N PRO A 86 -17.70 -11.07 -3.59
CA PRO A 86 -17.73 -12.53 -3.54
C PRO A 86 -16.59 -13.08 -2.65
N ASN A 87 -16.90 -14.17 -1.94
CA ASN A 87 -15.96 -14.84 -1.07
C ASN A 87 -15.39 -16.11 -1.73
N ARG A 88 -14.20 -16.01 -2.30
CA ARG A 88 -13.49 -17.15 -2.94
C ARG A 88 -12.82 -18.09 -1.94
N THR A 89 -12.91 -17.76 -0.65
CA THR A 89 -12.32 -18.54 0.44
C THR A 89 -13.16 -19.77 0.78
N ALA A 90 -14.44 -19.77 0.40
CA ALA A 90 -15.41 -20.81 0.70
C ALA A 90 -15.15 -22.06 -0.15
N GLU A 91 -14.98 -23.20 0.52
CA GLU A 91 -14.71 -24.49 -0.12
C GLU A 91 -15.98 -25.09 -0.75
N ASP A 92 -17.16 -24.66 -0.30
CA ASP A 92 -18.45 -25.05 -0.86
C ASP A 92 -18.89 -24.12 -1.99
N ALA A 93 -19.21 -24.69 -3.16
CA ALA A 93 -19.65 -23.94 -4.35
C ALA A 93 -20.92 -23.10 -4.13
N ALA A 94 -21.73 -23.44 -3.12
CA ALA A 94 -22.92 -22.67 -2.72
C ALA A 94 -22.57 -21.39 -1.94
N ASP A 95 -21.48 -21.39 -1.18
CA ASP A 95 -21.02 -20.25 -0.37
C ASP A 95 -20.10 -19.31 -1.15
N GLN A 96 -19.53 -19.74 -2.28
CA GLN A 96 -18.75 -18.89 -3.19
C GLN A 96 -19.56 -17.74 -3.80
N GLN A 97 -20.90 -17.86 -3.82
CA GLN A 97 -21.82 -16.85 -4.33
C GLN A 97 -22.31 -15.89 -3.24
N GLN A 98 -22.01 -16.14 -1.97
CA GLN A 98 -22.35 -15.21 -0.90
C GLN A 98 -21.40 -14.01 -0.97
N GLN A 99 -21.98 -12.87 -1.31
CA GLN A 99 -21.30 -11.58 -1.23
C GLN A 99 -21.37 -11.07 0.20
N ARG A 100 -20.22 -10.69 0.77
CA ARG A 100 -20.17 -10.02 2.07
C ARG A 100 -19.20 -8.86 2.05
N ASN A 101 -19.39 -7.95 2.99
CA ASN A 101 -18.42 -6.87 3.21
C ASN A 101 -17.11 -7.46 3.78
N PRO A 102 -15.95 -6.99 3.31
CA PRO A 102 -14.67 -7.34 3.93
C PRO A 102 -14.61 -6.87 5.39
N VAL A 103 -13.95 -7.66 6.24
CA VAL A 103 -13.69 -7.31 7.64
C VAL A 103 -12.20 -7.35 7.94
N VAL A 104 -11.81 -6.81 9.09
CA VAL A 104 -10.41 -6.82 9.54
C VAL A 104 -9.89 -8.25 9.61
N GLY A 105 -8.71 -8.48 9.04
CA GLY A 105 -8.08 -9.80 8.93
C GLY A 105 -8.36 -10.55 7.63
N ASP A 106 -9.33 -10.10 6.81
CA ASP A 106 -9.55 -10.66 5.48
C ASP A 106 -8.42 -10.27 4.51
N TYR A 107 -8.08 -11.17 3.59
CA TYR A 107 -7.33 -10.83 2.39
C TYR A 107 -8.31 -10.52 1.26
N VAL A 108 -8.12 -9.38 0.62
CA VAL A 108 -8.99 -8.87 -0.45
C VAL A 108 -8.15 -8.59 -1.68
N GLU A 109 -8.63 -9.07 -2.82
CA GLU A 109 -8.11 -8.67 -4.13
C GLU A 109 -8.62 -7.27 -4.45
N VAL A 110 -7.70 -6.32 -4.58
CA VAL A 110 -8.04 -4.92 -4.87
C VAL A 110 -7.41 -4.53 -6.19
N ARG A 111 -8.24 -4.08 -7.13
CA ARG A 111 -7.75 -3.44 -8.36
C ARG A 111 -7.41 -2.00 -8.06
N ILE A 112 -6.16 -1.62 -8.30
CA ILE A 112 -5.70 -0.26 -8.08
C ILE A 112 -6.22 0.63 -9.21
N LEU A 113 -7.02 1.64 -8.86
CA LEU A 113 -7.61 2.58 -9.82
C LEU A 113 -6.86 3.90 -9.87
N ARG A 114 -6.35 4.34 -8.71
CA ARG A 114 -5.58 5.58 -8.61
C ARG A 114 -4.56 5.47 -7.49
N SER A 115 -3.51 6.26 -7.63
CA SER A 115 -2.43 6.40 -6.66
C SER A 115 -2.42 7.82 -6.08
N SER A 116 -1.66 7.96 -5.02
CA SER A 116 -1.12 9.22 -4.53
C SER A 116 0.38 8.98 -4.25
N ARG A 117 1.10 10.03 -3.85
CA ARG A 117 2.54 9.96 -3.54
C ARG A 117 2.94 8.98 -2.44
N ALA A 118 1.99 8.41 -1.69
CA ALA A 118 2.28 7.50 -0.58
C ALA A 118 1.16 6.49 -0.28
N SER A 119 0.16 6.36 -1.15
CA SER A 119 -1.00 5.47 -0.94
C SER A 119 -1.66 5.12 -2.24
N LEU A 120 -2.25 3.94 -2.29
CA LEU A 120 -3.04 3.44 -3.40
C LEU A 120 -4.51 3.45 -3.04
N TYR A 121 -5.35 3.56 -4.05
CA TYR A 121 -6.79 3.51 -3.93
C TYR A 121 -7.37 2.63 -5.02
N GLY A 122 -8.36 1.84 -4.64
CA GLY A 122 -8.89 0.83 -5.55
C GLY A 122 -10.29 0.38 -5.22
N GLU A 123 -10.74 -0.60 -6.00
CA GLU A 123 -11.99 -1.30 -5.82
C GLU A 123 -11.72 -2.74 -5.37
N ALA A 124 -12.50 -3.22 -4.40
CA ALA A 124 -12.43 -4.61 -3.95
C ALA A 124 -13.13 -5.51 -4.96
N LEU A 125 -12.47 -6.61 -5.34
CA LEU A 125 -12.98 -7.59 -6.30
C LEU A 125 -13.52 -8.85 -5.62
N ALA A 126 -12.76 -9.40 -4.67
CA ALA A 126 -13.11 -10.63 -3.97
C ALA A 126 -12.34 -10.76 -2.66
N ILE A 127 -12.94 -11.43 -1.67
CA ILE A 127 -12.21 -11.95 -0.52
C ILE A 127 -11.56 -13.27 -0.92
N THR A 128 -10.29 -13.47 -0.57
CA THR A 128 -9.48 -14.62 -0.99
C THR A 128 -8.56 -15.09 0.13
N LYS A 129 -7.80 -16.17 -0.11
CA LYS A 129 -6.67 -16.59 0.72
C LYS A 129 -5.36 -16.16 0.07
N LEU A 130 -4.33 -15.93 0.88
CA LEU A 130 -2.96 -15.67 0.41
C LEU A 130 -2.50 -16.72 -0.61
N SER A 131 -2.72 -18.01 -0.31
CA SER A 131 -2.35 -19.13 -1.18
C SER A 131 -3.11 -19.11 -2.51
N LEU A 132 -4.42 -18.87 -2.47
CA LEU A 132 -5.29 -18.87 -3.65
C LEU A 132 -4.96 -17.73 -4.63
N PHE A 133 -4.61 -16.55 -4.11
CA PHE A 133 -4.24 -15.42 -4.95
C PHE A 133 -2.96 -15.70 -5.75
N TYR A 134 -1.92 -16.20 -5.09
CA TYR A 134 -0.64 -16.44 -5.74
C TYR A 134 -0.64 -17.71 -6.61
N SER A 135 -1.43 -18.74 -6.29
CA SER A 135 -1.59 -19.89 -7.19
C SER A 135 -2.17 -19.46 -8.54
N ASN A 136 -3.24 -18.64 -8.52
CA ASN A 136 -3.90 -18.17 -9.73
C ASN A 136 -3.03 -17.20 -10.55
N THR A 137 -2.16 -16.43 -9.88
CA THR A 137 -1.23 -15.52 -10.56
C THR A 137 -0.16 -16.30 -11.33
N VAL A 138 0.41 -17.34 -10.72
CA VAL A 138 1.40 -18.21 -11.36
C VAL A 138 0.80 -18.92 -12.58
N GLU A 139 -0.44 -19.40 -12.48
CA GLU A 139 -1.15 -20.01 -13.61
C GLU A 139 -1.40 -18.99 -14.74
N ASN A 140 -1.79 -17.76 -14.42
CA ASN A 140 -2.01 -16.71 -15.43
C ASN A 140 -0.72 -16.22 -16.10
N GLU A 141 0.39 -16.10 -15.36
CA GLU A 141 1.70 -15.74 -15.93
C GLU A 141 2.27 -16.86 -16.81
N ALA A 142 2.08 -18.13 -16.42
CA ALA A 142 2.48 -19.28 -17.23
C ALA A 142 1.70 -19.35 -18.56
N VAL A 143 0.41 -18.99 -18.55
CA VAL A 143 -0.41 -18.91 -19.77
C VAL A 143 -0.03 -17.73 -20.66
N ALA A 144 0.35 -16.58 -20.07
CA ALA A 144 0.77 -15.39 -20.83
C ALA A 144 2.13 -15.54 -21.54
N CYS A 145 3.04 -16.36 -21.00
CA CYS A 145 4.34 -16.66 -21.63
C CYS A 145 4.27 -17.77 -22.70
N ALA A 146 3.14 -18.46 -22.84
CA ALA A 146 2.95 -19.56 -23.78
C ALA A 146 2.29 -19.14 -25.11
N VAL A 147 2.06 -17.83 -25.32
CA VAL A 147 1.46 -17.22 -26.52
C VAL A 147 2.46 -16.27 -27.17
#